data_AF-A0A5B0KWN2-F1
#
_entry.id   AF-A0A5B0KWN2-F1
#
_cell.length_a   1.000
_cell.length_b   1.000
_cell.length_c   1.000
_cell.angle_alpha   90.00
_cell.angle_beta   90.00
_cell.angle_gamma   90.00
#
_symmetry.space_group_name_H-M   'P 1'
#
loop_
_entity.id
_entity.type
_entity.pdbx_description
1 polymer ?
#
loop_
_entity_poly.entity_id
_entity_poly.type
_entity_poly.pdbx_seq_one_letter_code
_entity_poly.pdbx_strand_id
1 'polypeptide(L)' 'MFGAGMSVPYLSDLERGRSNPSLAMVVDLARALATHPSVMLAGLIIERGRRAAAAQASQGLMGQGASPSSMCGTWAL' A
#
# COMPACT_ATOMS: atom_id res chain seq x y z
N MET A 1 -16.92 -18.38 0.41
CA MET A 1 -15.69 -17.57 0.22
C MET A 1 -15.99 -16.61 -0.92
N PHE A 2 -15.97 -15.29 -0.72
CA PHE A 2 -16.28 -14.34 -1.79
C PHE A 2 -15.11 -14.30 -2.78
N GLY A 3 -15.34 -14.80 -3.99
CA GLY A 3 -14.65 -14.52 -5.25
C GLY A 3 -13.12 -14.58 -5.31
N ALA A 4 -12.43 -13.66 -4.63
CA ALA A 4 -11.01 -13.37 -4.80
C ALA A 4 -10.19 -13.47 -3.49
N GLY A 5 -10.75 -14.07 -2.44
CA GLY A 5 -10.07 -14.17 -1.13
C GLY A 5 -9.91 -12.82 -0.41
N MET A 6 -10.69 -11.82 -0.81
CA MET A 6 -10.69 -10.48 -0.22
C MET A 6 -11.64 -10.41 0.98
N SER A 7 -11.31 -9.57 1.96
CA SER A 7 -12.21 -9.29 3.08
C SER A 7 -13.36 -8.38 2.65
N VAL A 8 -14.53 -8.55 3.25
CA VAL A 8 -15.70 -7.67 3.06
C VAL A 8 -15.36 -6.19 3.29
N PRO A 9 -14.66 -5.77 4.37
CA PRO A 9 -14.31 -4.37 4.55
C PRO A 9 -13.39 -3.84 3.45
N TYR A 10 -12.42 -4.64 2.97
CA TYR A 10 -11.55 -4.23 1.86
C TYR A 10 -12.33 -3.96 0.57
N LEU A 11 -13.27 -4.85 0.22
CA LEU A 11 -14.13 -4.66 -0.94
C LEU A 11 -14.98 -3.38 -0.79
N SER A 12 -15.53 -3.16 0.41
CA SER A 12 -16.29 -1.95 0.73
C SER A 12 -15.48 -0.66 0.61
N ASP A 13 -14.20 -0.67 0.99
CA ASP A 13 -13.30 0.47 0.80
C ASP A 13 -12.95 0.67 -0.68
N LEU A 14 -12.75 -0.42 -1.42
CA LEU A 14 -12.47 -0.40 -2.85
C LEU A 14 -13.63 0.22 -3.64
N GLU A 15 -14.87 -0.21 -3.38
CA GLU A 15 -16.08 0.32 -4.03
C GLU A 15 -16.30 1.82 -3.77
N ARG A 16 -15.82 2.31 -2.63
CA ARG A 16 -15.91 3.72 -2.23
C ARG A 16 -14.69 4.55 -2.65
N GLY A 17 -13.76 3.97 -3.40
CA GLY A 17 -12.55 4.64 -3.88
C GLY A 17 -11.54 5.00 -2.78
N ARG A 18 -11.65 4.39 -1.59
CA ARG A 18 -10.72 4.63 -0.47
C ARG A 18 -9.46 3.78 -0.52
N SER A 19 -9.44 2.77 -1.39
CA SER A 19 -8.31 1.85 -1.57
C SER A 19 -7.85 1.86 -3.02
N ASN A 20 -6.53 1.79 -3.23
CA ASN A 20 -5.93 1.66 -4.56
C ASN A 20 -5.40 0.22 -4.74
N PRO A 21 -6.12 -0.67 -5.43
CA PRO A 21 -5.73 -2.08 -5.55
C PRO A 21 -4.47 -2.23 -6.42
N SER A 22 -3.74 -3.33 -6.23
CA SER A 22 -2.67 -3.72 -7.15
C SER A 22 -3.27 -4.29 -8.45
N LEU A 23 -2.49 -4.28 -9.53
CA LEU A 23 -2.93 -4.90 -10.79
C LEU A 23 -3.25 -6.38 -10.62
N ALA A 24 -2.49 -7.11 -9.79
CA ALA A 24 -2.75 -8.51 -9.47
C ALA A 24 -4.14 -8.70 -8.84
N MET A 25 -4.50 -7.84 -7.86
CA MET A 25 -5.83 -7.89 -7.25
C MET A 25 -6.95 -7.61 -8.24
N VAL A 26 -6.76 -6.68 -9.18
CA VAL A 26 -7.75 -6.41 -10.22
C VAL A 26 -7.94 -7.64 -11.12
N VAL A 27 -6.87 -8.36 -11.46
CA VAL A 27 -6.94 -9.59 -12.26
C VAL A 27 -7.66 -10.71 -11.49
N ASP A 28 -7.35 -10.90 -10.21
CA ASP A 28 -7.98 -11.91 -9.37
C ASP A 28 -9.48 -11.62 -9.18
N LEU A 29 -9.84 -10.35 -8.98
CA LEU A 29 -11.23 -9.91 -8.90
C LEU A 29 -11.98 -10.12 -10.22
N ALA A 30 -11.37 -9.80 -11.37
CA ALA A 30 -11.99 -10.02 -12.67
C ALA A 30 -12.27 -11.51 -12.93
N ARG A 31 -11.31 -12.39 -12.59
CA ARG A 31 -11.48 -13.85 -12.67
C ARG A 31 -12.62 -14.34 -11.79
N ALA A 32 -12.68 -13.84 -10.55
CA ALA A 32 -13.74 -14.17 -9.61
C ALA A 32 -15.14 -13.77 -10.11
N LEU A 33 -15.22 -12.66 -10.86
CA LEU A 33 -16.44 -12.15 -11.48
C LEU A 33 -16.68 -12.71 -12.89
N ALA A 34 -15.92 -13.72 -13.32
CA ALA A 34 -15.99 -14.31 -14.66
C ALA A 34 -15.95 -13.27 -15.79
N THR A 35 -15.19 -12.20 -15.61
CA THR A 35 -15.08 -11.07 -16.54
C THR A 35 -13.63 -10.86 -16.97
N HIS A 36 -13.41 -10.31 -18.16
CA HIS A 36 -12.05 -10.00 -18.62
C HIS A 36 -11.49 -8.76 -17.90
N PRO A 37 -10.23 -8.78 -17.40
CA PRO A 37 -9.65 -7.64 -16.66
C PRO A 37 -9.67 -6.31 -17.40
N SER A 38 -9.62 -6.33 -18.73
CA SER A 38 -9.71 -5.10 -19.55
C SER A 38 -11.01 -4.33 -19.33
N VAL A 39 -12.11 -5.01 -18.99
CA VAL A 39 -13.40 -4.37 -18.70
C VAL A 39 -13.31 -3.57 -17.39
N MET A 40 -12.65 -4.11 -16.37
CA MET A 40 -12.46 -3.40 -15.09
C MET A 40 -11.45 -2.25 -15.20
N LEU A 41 -10.48 -2.36 -16.12
CA LEU A 41 -9.47 -1.34 -16.37
C LEU A 41 -9.93 -0.28 -17.38
N ALA A 42 -11.08 -0.47 -18.02
CA ALA A 42 -11.59 0.44 -19.04
C ALA A 42 -11.89 1.81 -18.43
N GLY A 43 -11.38 2.87 -19.07
CA GLY A 43 -11.64 4.25 -18.64
C GLY A 43 -10.84 4.70 -17.40
N LEU A 44 -9.91 3.89 -16.89
CA LEU A 44 -9.01 4.34 -15.83
C LEU A 44 -8.09 5.46 -16.33
N ILE A 45 -8.12 6.59 -15.62
CA ILE A 45 -7.15 7.67 -15.81
C ILE A 45 -5.91 7.32 -14.99
N ILE A 46 -4.84 6.92 -15.68
CA ILE A 46 -3.55 6.64 -15.03
C ILE A 46 -2.83 7.97 -14.84
N GLU A 47 -2.94 8.54 -13.64
CA GLU A 47 -2.15 9.70 -13.26
C GLU A 47 -0.69 9.27 -13.07
N ARG A 48 0.23 9.85 -13.84
CA ARG A 48 1.67 9.63 -13.60
C ARG A 48 2.03 10.31 -12.28
N GLY A 49 2.22 9.50 -11.24
CA GLY A 49 2.50 9.99 -9.89
C GLY A 49 3.67 10.98 -9.85
N ARG A 50 3.35 12.27 -9.63
CA ARG A 50 4.27 13.21 -8.99
C ARG A 50 4.50 12.66 -7.58
N ARG A 51 5.72 12.15 -7.32
CA ARG A 51 6.05 11.35 -6.13
C ARG A 51 5.43 11.92 -4.84
N ALA A 52 4.86 11.01 -4.04
CA ALA A 52 4.24 11.24 -2.75
C ALA A 52 5.23 11.79 -1.70
N ALA A 53 5.57 13.07 -1.79
CA ALA A 53 6.37 13.76 -0.77
C ALA A 53 5.59 14.01 0.54
N ALA A 54 4.26 13.88 0.53
CA ALA A 54 3.42 14.27 1.67
C ALA A 54 3.13 13.17 2.70
N ALA A 55 3.37 11.88 2.39
CA ALA A 55 2.97 10.78 3.28
C ALA A 55 4.08 10.28 4.23
N GLN A 56 5.34 10.68 4.03
CA GLN A 56 6.48 10.23 4.86
C GLN A 56 6.71 11.08 6.12
N ALA A 57 6.03 12.23 6.25
CA ALA A 57 6.27 13.18 7.34
C ALA A 57 5.80 12.68 8.72
N SER A 58 4.84 11.75 8.78
CA SER A 58 4.27 11.29 10.06
C SER A 58 4.97 10.06 10.67
N GLN A 59 5.80 9.34 9.91
CA GLN A 59 6.50 8.14 10.42
C GLN A 59 7.88 8.42 11.03
N GLY A 60 8.36 9.67 11.01
CA GLY A 60 9.69 10.05 11.50
C GLY A 60 9.80 10.44 12.99
N LEU A 61 8.71 10.53 13.75
CA LEU A 61 8.73 11.15 15.09
C LEU A 61 8.73 10.20 16.31
N MET A 62 8.71 8.86 16.13
CA MET A 62 8.61 7.92 17.26
C MET A 62 9.89 7.12 17.57
N GLY A 63 11.07 7.63 17.20
CA GLY A 63 12.33 6.87 17.29
C GLY A 63 13.49 7.53 18.04
N GLN A 64 13.30 8.65 18.74
CA GLN A 64 14.39 9.32 19.47
C GLN A 64 14.20 9.17 20.99
N GLY A 65 14.44 7.95 21.45
CA GLY A 65 14.59 7.60 22.85
C GLY A 65 15.79 6.67 23.02
N ALA A 66 16.97 7.10 22.59
CA ALA A 66 18.23 6.41 22.89
C ALA A 66 19.07 7.32 23.81
N SER A 67 19.19 6.87 25.05
CA SER A 67 19.90 7.47 26.18
C SER A 67 21.39 7.71 25.88
N PRO A 68 22.01 8.86 26.27
CA PRO A 68 23.42 9.16 26.03
C PRO A 68 24.35 8.54 27.09
N SER A 69 24.19 7.25 27.36
CA SER A 69 24.96 6.54 28.38
C SER A 69 25.50 5.21 27.85
N SER A 70 26.50 5.28 26.97
CA SER A 70 27.50 4.21 26.83
C SER A 70 28.81 4.80 26.31
N MET A 71 29.72 5.05 27.26
CA MET A 71 31.10 5.42 27.04
C MET A 71 31.96 4.20 26.66
N CYS A 72 33.14 4.52 26.10
CA CYS A 72 34.41 3.78 26.19
C CYS A 72 34.60 2.52 25.32
N GLY A 73 35.55 2.62 24.38
CA GLY A 73 36.19 1.44 23.79
C GLY A 73 37.01 1.70 22.53
N THR A 74 38.20 2.27 22.71
CA THR A 74 39.47 1.89 22.03
C THR A 74 39.43 1.61 20.51
N TRP A 75 39.79 2.61 19.70
CA TRP A 75 40.42 2.34 18.40
C TRP A 75 41.91 2.11 18.63
N ALA A 76 42.30 0.84 18.70
CA ALA A 76 43.68 0.41 18.57
C ALA A 76 43.84 -0.19 17.17
N LEU A 77 44.66 0.49 16.36
CA LEU A 77 45.60 0.02 15.33
C LEU A 77 45.75 1.09 14.24
#